data_AF-A0A7V5R8J8-F1
#
_entry.id   AF-A0A7V5R8J8-F1
#
_cell.length_a   1.000
_cell.length_b   1.000
_cell.length_c   1.000
_cell.angle_alpha   90.00
_cell.angle_beta   90.00
_cell.angle_gamma   90.00
#
_symmetry.space_group_name_H-M   'P 1'
#
loop_
_entity.id
_entity.type
_entity.pdbx_description
1 polymer ?
#
loop_
_entity_poly.entity_id
_entity_poly.type
_entity_poly.pdbx_seq_one_letter_code
_entity_poly.pdbx_strand_id
1 'polypeptide(L)'
;MKEQGIETKITTENGEIDISTVTPQEAKDLTGDDGYFGVDKTSDRIVKLAITIAGGDPSRIDAIKKGVDKGFQEALKAFDGKLPDISYDTYDAVMEKLDKWVSESTKAA
;
A
#
# COMPACT_ATOMS: atom_id res chain seq x y z
N MET A 1 9.67 28.84 15.19
CA MET A 1 8.78 27.68 15.40
C MET A 1 9.66 26.45 15.29
N LYS A 2 9.79 25.66 16.36
CA LYS A 2 10.48 24.37 16.26
C LYS A 2 9.48 23.44 15.59
N GLU A 3 9.67 23.22 14.30
CA GLU A 3 8.98 22.18 13.54
C GLU A 3 9.10 20.89 14.35
N GLN A 4 7.97 20.33 14.76
CA GLN A 4 7.95 18.96 15.28
C GLN A 4 8.56 18.11 14.16
N GLY A 5 9.51 17.23 14.48
CA GLY A 5 10.37 16.50 13.54
C GLY A 5 9.64 15.53 12.61
N ILE A 6 8.71 16.05 11.83
CA ILE A 6 7.96 15.40 10.78
C ILE A 6 8.63 15.83 9.49
N GLU A 7 9.28 14.88 8.84
CA GLU A 7 9.86 15.07 7.52
C GLU A 7 8.71 15.32 6.52
N THR A 8 8.68 16.50 5.89
CA THR A 8 7.63 16.87 4.92
C THR A 8 7.91 16.33 3.52
N LYS A 9 9.08 15.74 3.32
CA LYS A 9 9.58 15.26 2.04
C LYS A 9 9.49 13.74 1.98
N ILE A 10 8.75 13.22 1.00
CA ILE A 10 8.66 11.79 0.73
C ILE A 10 9.47 11.50 -0.52
N THR A 11 10.49 10.66 -0.41
CA THR A 11 11.17 10.09 -1.59
C THR A 11 10.34 8.94 -2.15
N THR A 12 9.96 9.05 -3.41
CA THR A 12 9.24 8.05 -4.19
C THR A 12 10.08 7.58 -5.36
N GLU A 13 9.65 6.51 -6.05
CA GLU A 13 10.29 6.08 -7.29
C GLU A 13 10.18 7.13 -8.41
N ASN A 14 9.20 8.04 -8.31
CA ASN A 14 8.95 9.12 -9.27
C ASN A 14 9.64 10.44 -8.89
N GLY A 15 10.39 10.47 -7.78
CA GLY A 15 11.07 11.67 -7.27
C GLY A 15 10.66 12.06 -5.85
N GLU A 16 11.01 13.28 -5.45
CA GLU A 16 10.72 13.82 -4.12
C GLU A 16 9.39 14.59 -4.13
N ILE A 17 8.49 14.29 -3.18
CA ILE A 17 7.23 15.00 -2.97
C ILE A 17 7.33 15.78 -1.66
N ASP A 18 7.23 17.11 -1.72
CA ASP A 18 7.18 17.97 -0.53
C ASP A 18 5.73 18.32 -0.15
N ILE A 19 5.20 17.60 0.85
CA ILE A 19 3.82 17.71 1.33
C ILE A 19 3.51 19.14 1.80
N SER A 20 4.51 19.91 2.25
CA SER A 20 4.29 21.29 2.69
C SER A 20 3.86 22.24 1.56
N THR A 21 4.12 21.84 0.30
CA THR A 21 3.82 22.63 -0.91
C THR A 21 2.74 22.02 -1.79
N VAL A 22 2.26 20.79 -1.47
CA VAL A 22 1.25 20.10 -2.27
C VAL A 22 -0.08 20.88 -2.26
N THR A 23 -0.54 21.24 -3.44
CA THR A 23 -1.86 21.85 -3.64
C THR A 23 -2.98 20.81 -3.56
N PRO A 24 -4.24 21.22 -3.32
CA PRO A 24 -5.38 20.30 -3.33
C PRO A 24 -5.58 19.56 -4.66
N GLN A 25 -5.16 20.16 -5.79
CA GLN A 25 -5.23 19.50 -7.08
C GLN A 25 -4.16 18.42 -7.21
N GLU A 26 -2.91 18.74 -6.86
CA GLU A 26 -1.83 17.75 -6.86
C GLU A 26 -2.11 16.60 -5.88
N ALA A 27 -2.73 16.87 -4.73
CA ALA A 27 -3.15 15.82 -3.80
C ALA A 27 -4.18 14.87 -4.43
N LYS A 28 -5.12 15.38 -5.25
CA LYS A 28 -6.06 14.54 -6.00
C LYS A 28 -5.34 13.72 -7.06
N ASP A 29 -4.41 14.33 -7.79
CA ASP A 29 -3.67 13.64 -8.84
C ASP A 29 -2.78 12.53 -8.24
N LEU A 30 -2.19 12.77 -7.06
CA LEU A 30 -1.39 11.81 -6.32
C LEU A 30 -2.21 10.64 -5.76
N THR A 31 -3.49 10.83 -5.47
CA THR A 31 -4.39 9.81 -4.87
C THR A 31 -5.38 9.21 -5.84
N GLY A 32 -5.46 9.75 -7.07
CA GLY A 32 -6.28 9.21 -8.15
C GLY A 32 -5.75 7.90 -8.70
N ASP A 33 -6.44 7.36 -9.71
CA ASP A 33 -6.19 6.01 -10.24
C ASP A 33 -4.75 5.79 -10.71
N ASP A 34 -4.17 6.78 -11.39
CA ASP A 34 -2.78 6.76 -11.87
C ASP A 34 -1.77 7.39 -10.89
N GLY A 35 -2.27 7.87 -9.75
CA GLY A 35 -1.48 8.57 -8.74
C GLY A 35 -0.54 7.63 -7.99
N TYR A 36 0.61 8.16 -7.55
CA TYR A 36 1.57 7.36 -6.79
C TYR A 36 0.94 6.75 -5.52
N PHE A 37 0.09 7.48 -4.81
CA PHE A 37 -0.65 7.01 -3.64
C PHE A 37 -2.05 6.47 -3.97
N GLY A 38 -2.37 6.29 -5.25
CA GLY A 38 -3.59 5.64 -5.70
C GLY A 38 -3.68 4.17 -5.27
N VAL A 39 -4.91 3.62 -5.29
CA VAL A 39 -5.22 2.24 -4.88
C VAL A 39 -4.39 1.22 -5.64
N ASP A 40 -4.33 1.34 -6.97
CA ASP A 40 -3.63 0.38 -7.82
C ASP A 40 -2.12 0.36 -7.54
N LYS A 41 -1.47 1.52 -7.55
CA LYS A 41 -0.02 1.64 -7.33
C LYS A 41 0.40 1.28 -5.91
N THR A 42 -0.40 1.66 -4.92
CA THR A 42 -0.10 1.32 -3.53
C THR A 42 -0.26 -0.17 -3.28
N SER A 43 -1.33 -0.79 -3.77
CA SER A 43 -1.52 -2.23 -3.65
C SER A 43 -0.44 -3.03 -4.38
N ASP A 44 0.02 -2.61 -5.55
CA ASP A 44 1.15 -3.23 -6.26
C ASP A 44 2.43 -3.24 -5.42
N ARG A 45 2.77 -2.10 -4.80
CA ARG A 45 3.96 -2.00 -3.93
C ARG A 45 3.86 -2.91 -2.72
N ILE A 46 2.68 -2.99 -2.08
CA ILE A 46 2.45 -3.87 -0.94
C ILE A 46 2.57 -5.35 -1.35
N VAL A 47 1.92 -5.76 -2.43
CA VAL A 47 1.95 -7.14 -2.94
C VAL A 47 3.37 -7.53 -3.30
N LYS A 48 4.09 -6.68 -4.05
CA LYS A 48 5.50 -6.91 -4.41
C LYS A 48 6.37 -7.10 -3.17
N LEU A 49 6.22 -6.22 -2.17
CA LEU A 49 6.96 -6.33 -0.92
C LEU A 49 6.65 -7.65 -0.20
N ALA A 50 5.37 -8.00 -0.07
CA ALA A 50 4.94 -9.18 0.65
C ALA A 50 5.45 -10.49 -0.01
N ILE A 51 5.34 -10.59 -1.33
CA ILE A 51 5.88 -11.71 -2.12
C ILE A 51 7.40 -11.79 -1.97
N THR A 52 8.09 -10.64 -2.02
CA THR A 52 9.56 -10.57 -1.86
C THR A 52 9.99 -11.09 -0.48
N ILE A 53 9.33 -10.64 0.59
CA ILE A 53 9.60 -11.11 1.96
C ILE A 53 9.33 -12.61 2.12
N ALA A 54 8.29 -13.13 1.45
CA ALA A 54 7.96 -14.55 1.47
C ALA A 54 8.92 -15.43 0.64
N GLY A 55 9.82 -14.82 -0.13
CA GLY A 55 10.74 -15.52 -1.02
C GLY A 55 10.10 -15.99 -2.32
N GLY A 56 8.96 -15.41 -2.72
CA GLY A 56 8.24 -15.80 -3.94
C GLY A 56 7.52 -17.14 -3.85
N ASP A 57 7.34 -17.72 -2.66
CA ASP A 57 6.73 -19.03 -2.45
C ASP A 57 5.20 -18.94 -2.29
N PRO A 58 4.40 -19.40 -3.28
CA PRO A 58 2.94 -19.34 -3.24
C PRO A 58 2.32 -20.19 -2.13
N SER A 59 3.03 -21.21 -1.62
CA SER A 59 2.54 -22.03 -0.51
C SER A 59 2.42 -21.24 0.80
N ARG A 60 3.05 -20.06 0.88
CA ARG A 60 3.04 -19.17 2.05
C ARG A 60 1.91 -18.14 2.01
N ILE A 61 0.97 -18.24 1.06
CA ILE A 61 -0.12 -17.28 0.87
C ILE A 61 -0.90 -16.98 2.15
N ASP A 62 -1.22 -18.00 2.96
CA ASP A 62 -1.96 -17.80 4.21
C ASP A 62 -1.19 -16.94 5.20
N ALA A 63 0.13 -17.17 5.29
CA ALA A 63 1.00 -16.37 6.15
C ALA A 63 1.14 -14.92 5.62
N ILE A 64 1.20 -14.75 4.30
CA ILE A 64 1.25 -13.43 3.64
C ILE A 64 -0.03 -12.65 3.94
N LYS A 65 -1.19 -13.22 3.65
CA LYS A 65 -2.49 -12.58 3.90
C LYS A 65 -2.67 -12.21 5.37
N LYS A 66 -2.30 -13.10 6.28
CA LYS A 66 -2.33 -12.82 7.72
C LYS A 66 -1.41 -11.66 8.11
N GLY A 67 -0.24 -11.54 7.47
CA GLY A 67 0.67 -10.41 7.67
C GLY A 67 0.07 -9.08 7.20
N VAL A 68 -0.56 -9.07 6.02
CA VAL A 68 -1.25 -7.89 5.47
C VAL A 68 -2.41 -7.47 6.38
N ASP A 69 -3.30 -8.40 6.75
CA ASP A 69 -4.42 -8.13 7.66
C ASP A 69 -3.92 -7.57 9.01
N LYS A 70 -2.91 -8.21 9.60
CA LYS A 70 -2.32 -7.69 10.83
C LYS A 70 -1.80 -6.26 10.69
N GLY A 71 -1.06 -5.96 9.61
CA GLY A 71 -0.57 -4.59 9.35
C GLY A 71 -1.70 -3.58 9.16
N PHE A 72 -2.78 -3.98 8.49
CA PHE A 72 -3.97 -3.15 8.32
C PHE A 72 -4.67 -2.87 9.66
N GLN A 73 -4.83 -3.87 10.53
CA GLN A 73 -5.39 -3.69 11.87
C GLN A 73 -4.51 -2.81 12.77
N GLU A 74 -3.18 -2.94 12.66
CA GLU A 74 -2.23 -2.07 13.37
C GLU A 74 -2.36 -0.61 12.90
N ALA A 75 -2.50 -0.38 11.60
CA ALA A 75 -2.79 0.95 11.05
C ALA A 75 -4.15 1.47 11.56
N LEU A 76 -5.21 0.66 11.49
CA LEU A 76 -6.54 1.05 11.98
C LEU A 76 -6.46 1.50 13.46
N LYS A 77 -5.72 0.77 14.30
CA LYS A 77 -5.50 1.13 15.70
C LYS A 77 -4.68 2.41 15.86
N ALA A 78 -3.67 2.64 15.02
CA ALA A 78 -2.84 3.84 15.05
C ALA A 78 -3.61 5.11 14.65
N PHE A 79 -4.67 4.96 13.86
CA PHE A 79 -5.55 6.04 13.39
C PHE A 79 -6.92 6.02 14.09
N ASP A 80 -6.94 5.77 15.40
CA ASP A 80 -8.13 5.84 16.26
C ASP A 80 -9.33 4.99 15.81
N GLY A 81 -9.05 3.86 15.14
CA GLY A 81 -10.07 2.93 14.68
C GLY A 81 -10.74 3.30 13.36
N LYS A 82 -10.26 4.34 12.65
CA LYS A 82 -10.84 4.77 11.37
C LYS A 82 -9.77 5.19 10.37
N LEU A 83 -9.87 4.64 9.16
CA LEU A 83 -9.07 5.05 8.02
C LEU A 83 -9.95 5.72 6.95
N PRO A 84 -9.37 6.47 6.00
CA PRO A 84 -10.10 6.93 4.81
C PRO A 84 -10.47 5.76 3.89
N ASP A 85 -11.55 5.89 3.12
CA ASP A 85 -12.08 4.83 2.25
C ASP A 85 -11.03 4.20 1.33
N ILE A 86 -10.15 5.03 0.74
CA ILE A 86 -9.02 4.58 -0.10
C ILE A 86 -8.13 3.53 0.56
N SER A 87 -8.03 3.53 1.90
CA SER A 87 -7.23 2.54 2.65
C SER A 87 -7.89 1.17 2.62
N TYR A 88 -9.23 1.11 2.71
CA TYR A 88 -9.99 -0.14 2.61
C TYR A 88 -9.97 -0.66 1.17
N ASP A 89 -10.15 0.23 0.19
CA ASP A 89 -10.04 -0.12 -1.23
C ASP A 89 -8.66 -0.70 -1.57
N THR A 90 -7.60 -0.12 -0.99
CA THR A 90 -6.23 -0.62 -1.15
C THR A 90 -6.06 -1.99 -0.49
N TYR A 91 -6.63 -2.22 0.69
CA TYR A 91 -6.58 -3.52 1.35
C TYR A 91 -7.27 -4.62 0.51
N ASP A 92 -8.46 -4.33 0.00
CA ASP A 92 -9.20 -5.27 -0.84
C ASP A 92 -8.43 -5.58 -2.13
N ALA A 93 -7.89 -4.56 -2.78
CA ALA A 93 -7.05 -4.72 -3.97
C ALA A 93 -5.79 -5.57 -3.69
N VAL A 94 -5.14 -5.41 -2.53
CA VAL A 94 -4.02 -6.27 -2.13
C VAL A 94 -4.45 -7.72 -2.00
N MET A 95 -5.55 -7.99 -1.31
CA MET A 95 -6.04 -9.36 -1.12
C MET A 95 -6.41 -10.04 -2.44
N GLU A 96 -7.07 -9.30 -3.34
CA GLU A 96 -7.41 -9.78 -4.68
C GLU A 96 -6.16 -10.07 -5.52
N LYS A 97 -5.16 -9.17 -5.51
CA LYS A 97 -3.90 -9.36 -6.24
C LYS A 97 -3.11 -10.56 -5.72
N LEU A 98 -3.13 -10.81 -4.41
CA LEU A 98 -2.52 -12.00 -3.81
C LEU A 98 -3.22 -13.29 -4.23
N ASP A 99 -4.56 -13.29 -4.32
CA ASP A 99 -5.33 -14.43 -4.82
C ASP A 99 -5.04 -14.74 -6.29
N LYS A 100 -4.99 -13.69 -7.12
CA LYS A 100 -4.61 -13.80 -8.54
C LYS A 100 -3.22 -14.41 -8.69
N TRP A 101 -2.24 -13.91 -7.93
CA TRP A 101 -0.87 -14.41 -7.97
C TRP A 101 -0.75 -15.92 -7.69
N VAL A 102 -1.46 -16.45 -6.70
CA VAL A 102 -1.45 -17.90 -6.40
C VAL A 102 -2.16 -18.71 -7.49
N SER A 103 -3.30 -18.20 -7.98
CA SER A 103 -4.04 -18.81 -9.10
C SER A 103 -3.18 -18.94 -10.35
N GLU A 104 -2.43 -17.89 -10.69
CA GLU A 104 -1.49 -17.88 -11.83
C GLU A 104 -0.30 -18.81 -11.60
N SER A 105 0.27 -18.82 -10.39
CA SER A 105 1.38 -19.70 -10.03
C SER A 105 1.00 -21.18 -10.10
N THR A 106 -0.25 -21.52 -9.78
CA THR A 106 -0.77 -22.90 -9.86
C THR A 106 -1.03 -23.33 -11.30
N LYS A 107 -1.44 -22.40 -12.19
CA LYS A 107 -1.62 -22.68 -13.62
C LYS A 107 -0.31 -22.87 -14.38
N ALA A 108 0.78 -22.29 -13.87
CA ALA A 108 2.11 -22.37 -14.47
C ALA A 108 2.92 -23.62 -14.03
N ALA A 109 2.44 -24.35 -13.01
CA ALA A 109 3.04 -25.56 -12.46
C ALA A 109 2.44 -26.84 -13.08
#